data_AF-X0SQ56-F1
#
_entry.id   AF-X0SQ56-F1
#
_cell.length_a   1.000
_cell.length_b   1.000
_cell.length_c   1.000
_cell.angle_alpha   90.00
_cell.angle_beta   90.00
_cell.angle_gamma   90.00
#
_symmetry.space_group_name_H-M   'P 1'
#
loop_
_entity.id
_entity.type
_entity.pdbx_description
1 polymer ?
#
loop_
_entity_poly.entity_id
_entity_poly.type
_entity_poly.pdbx_seq_one_letter_code
_entity_poly.pdbx_strand_id
1 'polypeptide(L)'
;TIVIGKGVLMATLQTDDQLRERFSLLRDEWKAKSKYISNTAQMSILWPYQQIIGMGLDAVPYILAELKRESDHWFWALEAITGENPVPPDSLGDVDASAQAWIDWGRGKGLTQ
;
A
#
# COMPACT_ATOMS: atom_id res chain seq x y z
N THR A 1 15.36 5.25 -43.62
CA THR A 1 15.26 4.07 -42.72
C THR A 1 15.86 4.43 -41.39
N ILE A 2 15.05 4.70 -40.37
CA ILE A 2 15.49 4.81 -38.98
C ILE A 2 14.83 3.65 -38.25
N VAL A 3 15.63 2.67 -37.86
CA VAL A 3 15.18 1.56 -37.02
C VAL A 3 15.18 2.10 -35.59
N ILE A 4 14.05 2.65 -35.15
CA ILE A 4 13.87 3.01 -33.73
C ILE A 4 13.73 1.70 -32.96
N GLY A 5 14.71 1.46 -32.09
CA GLY A 5 14.89 0.21 -31.37
C GLY A 5 13.66 -0.19 -30.56
N LYS A 6 13.26 -1.45 -30.73
CA LYS A 6 12.28 -2.18 -29.91
C LYS A 6 12.60 -2.23 -28.39
N GLY A 7 13.70 -1.62 -27.94
CA GLY A 7 14.19 -1.70 -26.55
C GLY A 7 13.57 -0.68 -25.58
N VAL A 8 12.97 0.42 -26.05
CA VAL A 8 12.42 1.46 -25.16
C VAL A 8 10.91 1.28 -24.91
N LEU A 9 10.21 0.54 -25.76
CA LEU A 9 8.76 0.29 -25.62
C LEU A 9 8.43 -0.78 -24.55
N MET A 10 9.44 -1.44 -24.00
CA MET A 10 9.36 -2.45 -22.94
C MET A 10 9.90 -1.87 -21.62
N ALA A 11 9.52 -0.65 -21.25
CA ALA A 11 9.54 -0.29 -19.83
C ALA A 11 8.54 -1.25 -19.17
N THR A 12 9.08 -2.35 -18.65
CA THR A 12 8.38 -3.58 -18.26
C THR A 12 7.15 -3.29 -17.42
N LEU A 13 5.96 -3.63 -17.94
CA LEU A 13 4.79 -3.86 -17.09
C LEU A 13 5.21 -4.94 -16.09
N GLN A 14 5.31 -4.59 -14.80
CA GLN A 14 5.59 -5.57 -13.77
C GLN A 14 4.42 -6.56 -13.72
N THR A 15 4.71 -7.85 -13.59
CA THR A 15 3.63 -8.84 -13.37
C THR A 15 3.06 -8.71 -11.95
N ASP A 16 1.84 -9.21 -11.71
CA ASP A 16 1.26 -9.26 -10.36
C ASP A 16 2.20 -9.97 -9.37
N ASP A 17 2.83 -11.06 -9.80
CA ASP A 17 3.78 -11.80 -8.97
C ASP A 17 5.00 -10.94 -8.56
N GLN A 18 5.55 -10.15 -9.50
CA GLN A 18 6.68 -9.25 -9.21
C GLN A 18 6.27 -8.11 -8.27
N LEU A 19 5.07 -7.56 -8.44
CA LEU A 19 4.54 -6.51 -7.58
C LEU A 19 4.27 -7.05 -6.17
N ARG A 20 3.67 -8.23 -6.07
CA ARG A 20 3.41 -8.94 -4.80
C ARG A 20 4.70 -9.28 -4.07
N GLU A 21 5.71 -9.80 -4.76
CA GLU A 21 7.01 -10.11 -4.17
C GLU A 21 7.68 -8.83 -3.66
N ARG A 22 7.72 -7.78 -4.48
CA ARG A 22 8.27 -6.47 -4.08
C ARG A 22 7.56 -5.91 -2.86
N PHE A 23 6.22 -5.91 -2.85
CA PHE A 23 5.43 -5.46 -1.71
C PHE A 23 5.75 -6.28 -0.44
N SER A 24 5.80 -7.61 -0.57
CA SER A 24 6.04 -8.51 0.57
C SER A 24 7.41 -8.27 1.19
N LEU A 25 8.45 -8.11 0.38
CA LEU A 25 9.81 -7.80 0.84
C LEU A 25 9.86 -6.47 1.60
N LEU A 26 9.26 -5.41 1.05
CA LEU A 26 9.21 -4.10 1.68
C LEU A 26 8.38 -4.12 2.98
N ARG A 27 7.24 -4.81 2.98
CA ARG A 27 6.39 -4.98 4.17
C ARG A 27 7.18 -5.64 5.30
N ASP A 28 7.87 -6.73 5.01
CA ASP A 28 8.61 -7.50 6.02
C ASP A 28 9.80 -6.70 6.56
N GLU A 29 10.51 -5.97 5.70
CA GLU A 29 11.56 -5.04 6.12
C GLU A 29 11.00 -3.91 7.00
N TRP A 30 9.85 -3.34 6.63
CA TRP A 30 9.20 -2.31 7.42
C TRP A 30 8.82 -2.83 8.81
N LYS A 31 8.14 -3.98 8.92
CA LYS A 31 7.77 -4.59 10.20
C LYS A 31 8.99 -4.85 11.09
N ALA A 32 10.09 -5.31 10.51
CA ALA A 32 11.33 -5.54 11.26
C ALA A 32 11.92 -4.24 11.83
N LYS A 33 11.91 -3.14 11.06
CA LYS A 33 12.46 -1.84 11.48
C LYS A 33 11.52 -1.06 12.41
N SER A 34 10.21 -1.21 12.25
CA SER A 34 9.21 -0.49 13.04
C SER A 34 8.91 -1.13 14.39
N LYS A 35 9.30 -2.39 14.62
CA LYS A 35 8.99 -3.18 15.83
C LYS A 35 9.18 -2.45 17.17
N TYR A 36 10.14 -1.53 17.27
CA TYR A 36 10.45 -0.80 18.50
C TYR A 36 10.07 0.70 18.46
N ILE A 37 9.32 1.12 17.44
CA ILE A 37 8.88 2.50 17.24
C ILE A 37 7.40 2.56 17.58
N SER A 38 7.02 3.35 18.58
CA SER A 38 5.62 3.55 18.98
C SER A 38 4.97 4.78 18.35
N ASN A 39 5.72 5.55 17.56
CA ASN A 39 5.25 6.75 16.88
C ASN A 39 4.97 6.46 15.40
N THR A 40 3.69 6.51 15.03
CA THR A 40 3.22 6.26 13.67
C THR A 40 3.85 7.18 12.62
N ALA A 41 4.11 8.45 12.95
CA ALA A 41 4.77 9.38 12.02
C ALA A 41 6.24 9.02 11.79
N GLN A 42 6.93 8.48 12.80
CA GLN A 42 8.29 7.95 12.62
C GLN A 42 8.29 6.65 11.81
N MET A 43 7.27 5.82 11.97
CA MET A 43 7.12 4.59 11.19
C MET A 43 6.82 4.86 9.71
N SER A 44 6.05 5.90 9.40
CA SER A 44 5.68 6.23 8.01
C SER A 44 6.85 6.79 7.20
N ILE A 45 7.82 7.45 7.81
CA ILE A 45 9.02 7.96 7.11
C ILE A 45 10.10 6.88 6.87
N LEU A 46 9.94 5.66 7.40
CA LEU A 46 10.89 4.58 7.15
C LEU A 46 10.96 4.28 5.64
N TRP A 47 12.19 4.12 5.14
CA TRP A 47 12.44 3.87 3.72
C TRP A 47 11.56 2.77 3.09
N PRO A 48 11.41 1.56 3.65
CA PRO A 48 10.56 0.53 3.06
C PRO A 48 9.08 0.96 2.95
N TYR A 49 8.58 1.75 3.90
CA TYR A 49 7.22 2.29 3.85
C TYR A 49 7.06 3.31 2.73
N GLN A 50 8.04 4.21 2.58
CA GLN A 50 8.07 5.18 1.50
C GLN A 50 8.19 4.50 0.12
N GLN A 51 8.91 3.38 0.03
CA GLN A 51 8.97 2.57 -1.19
C GLN A 51 7.63 1.88 -1.51
N ILE A 52 6.87 1.45 -0.51
CA ILE A 52 5.49 0.96 -0.69
C ILE A 52 4.59 2.09 -1.23
N ILE A 53 4.68 3.30 -0.68
CA ILE A 53 3.96 4.47 -1.23
C ILE A 53 4.40 4.73 -2.68
N GLY A 54 5.70 4.64 -2.97
CA GLY A 54 6.26 4.82 -4.31
C GLY A 54 5.85 3.75 -5.33
N MET A 55 5.27 2.63 -4.91
CA MET A 55 4.62 1.67 -5.82
C MET A 55 3.27 2.19 -6.34
N GLY A 56 2.67 3.21 -5.69
CA GLY A 56 1.43 3.83 -6.13
C GLY A 56 0.24 2.86 -6.10
N LEU A 57 -0.68 3.03 -7.05
CA LEU A 57 -1.95 2.29 -7.10
C LEU A 57 -1.76 0.76 -7.14
N ASP A 58 -0.64 0.29 -7.71
CA ASP A 58 -0.32 -1.14 -7.79
C ASP A 58 -0.12 -1.78 -6.40
N ALA A 59 0.20 -1.00 -5.36
CA ALA A 59 0.31 -1.51 -3.99
C ALA A 59 -1.03 -1.63 -3.26
N VAL A 60 -2.07 -0.91 -3.70
CA VAL A 60 -3.34 -0.79 -2.95
C VAL A 60 -4.00 -2.15 -2.67
N PRO A 61 -4.13 -3.08 -3.65
CA PRO A 61 -4.70 -4.41 -3.39
C PRO A 61 -3.96 -5.18 -2.29
N TYR A 62 -2.62 -5.08 -2.23
CA TYR A 62 -1.82 -5.79 -1.24
C TYR A 62 -1.89 -5.12 0.14
N ILE A 63 -1.95 -3.79 0.20
CA ILE A 63 -2.17 -3.06 1.46
C ILE A 63 -3.53 -3.40 2.07
N LEU A 64 -4.58 -3.43 1.24
CA LEU A 64 -5.93 -3.84 1.66
C LEU A 64 -5.97 -5.31 2.13
N ALA A 65 -5.18 -6.19 1.52
CA ALA A 65 -5.04 -7.57 1.98
C ALA A 65 -4.31 -7.67 3.33
N GLU A 66 -3.33 -6.82 3.59
CA GLU A 66 -2.66 -6.75 4.89
C GLU A 66 -3.58 -6.21 5.98
N LEU A 67 -4.41 -5.20 5.71
CA LEU A 67 -5.39 -4.68 6.67
C LEU A 67 -6.35 -5.74 7.20
N LYS A 68 -6.69 -6.76 6.40
CA LYS A 68 -7.53 -7.89 6.85
C LYS A 68 -6.83 -8.80 7.86
N ARG A 69 -5.49 -8.79 7.86
CA ARG A 69 -4.68 -9.65 8.72
C ARG A 69 -4.32 -8.91 10.00
N GLU A 70 -3.79 -7.70 9.82
CA GLU A 70 -3.32 -6.83 10.89
C GLU A 70 -3.70 -5.39 10.50
N SER A 71 -4.55 -4.77 11.32
CA SER A 71 -5.00 -3.37 11.22
C SER A 71 -3.88 -2.39 11.59
N ASP A 72 -2.68 -2.64 11.08
CA ASP A 72 -1.46 -1.86 11.30
C ASP A 72 -1.57 -0.45 10.70
N HIS A 73 -0.50 0.33 10.83
CA HIS A 73 -0.33 1.71 10.36
C HIS A 73 -0.37 1.90 8.83
N TRP A 74 -1.25 1.21 8.12
CA TRP A 74 -1.41 1.23 6.66
C TRP A 74 -2.33 2.34 6.13
N PHE A 75 -3.18 2.93 6.98
CA PHE A 75 -4.11 3.99 6.56
C PHE A 75 -3.41 5.18 5.92
N TRP A 76 -2.24 5.56 6.44
CA TRP A 76 -1.42 6.64 5.86
C TRP A 76 -0.98 6.32 4.43
N ALA A 77 -0.52 5.09 4.16
CA ALA A 77 -0.13 4.68 2.82
C ALA A 77 -1.33 4.70 1.87
N LEU A 78 -2.49 4.20 2.29
CA LEU A 78 -3.70 4.22 1.49
C LEU A 78 -4.13 5.64 1.14
N GLU A 79 -4.18 6.55 2.11
CA GLU A 79 -4.50 7.96 1.90
C GLU A 79 -3.48 8.64 0.99
N ALA A 80 -2.18 8.42 1.22
CA ALA A 80 -1.11 9.01 0.41
C ALA A 80 -1.12 8.54 -1.04
N ILE A 81 -1.48 7.27 -1.29
CA ILE A 81 -1.52 6.68 -2.63
C ILE A 81 -2.82 7.07 -3.36
N THR A 82 -3.96 6.99 -2.68
CA THR A 82 -5.29 7.12 -3.31
C THR A 82 -5.81 8.54 -3.32
N GLY A 83 -5.36 9.39 -2.37
CA GLY A 83 -5.94 10.70 -2.12
C GLY A 83 -7.36 10.65 -1.56
N GLU A 84 -7.84 9.48 -1.15
CA GLU A 84 -9.17 9.28 -0.57
C GLU A 84 -9.07 8.98 0.93
N ASN A 85 -10.16 9.22 1.67
CA ASN A 85 -10.31 8.77 3.05
C ASN A 85 -11.77 8.34 3.29
N PRO A 86 -12.08 7.03 3.28
CA PRO A 86 -13.44 6.52 3.46
C PRO A 86 -13.84 6.42 4.94
N VAL A 87 -12.94 6.70 5.88
CA VAL A 87 -13.23 6.57 7.31
C VAL A 87 -14.16 7.71 7.75
N PRO A 88 -15.36 7.39 8.28
CA PRO A 88 -16.27 8.42 8.73
C PRO A 88 -15.73 9.12 9.99
N PRO A 89 -16.06 10.41 10.22
CA PRO A 89 -15.56 11.17 11.38
C PRO A 89 -15.85 10.50 12.73
N ASP A 90 -16.98 9.81 12.85
CA ASP A 90 -17.40 9.14 14.08
C ASP A 90 -16.60 7.85 14.38
N SER A 91 -15.84 7.35 13.40
CA SER A 91 -14.95 6.18 13.54
C SER A 91 -13.49 6.56 13.72
N LEU A 92 -13.16 7.85 13.85
CA LEU A 92 -11.79 8.30 14.09
C LEU A 92 -11.26 7.75 15.42
N GLY A 93 -10.15 7.02 15.35
CA GLY A 93 -9.52 6.37 16.50
C GLY A 93 -10.01 4.94 16.76
N ASP A 94 -11.08 4.50 16.10
CA ASP A 94 -11.47 3.09 16.04
C ASP A 94 -10.74 2.43 14.87
N VAL A 95 -9.69 1.66 15.21
CA VAL A 95 -8.80 1.02 14.24
C VAL A 95 -9.54 -0.03 13.41
N ASP A 96 -10.45 -0.80 14.02
CA ASP A 96 -11.16 -1.87 13.33
C ASP A 96 -12.24 -1.30 12.41
N ALA A 97 -12.98 -0.28 12.87
CA ALA A 97 -13.93 0.44 12.02
C ALA A 97 -13.22 1.15 10.85
N SER A 98 -12.05 1.74 11.09
CA SER A 98 -11.23 2.36 10.04
C SER A 98 -10.75 1.35 9.01
N ALA A 99 -10.26 0.18 9.45
CA ALA A 99 -9.86 -0.91 8.57
C ALA A 99 -11.03 -1.42 7.73
N GLN A 100 -12.20 -1.59 8.34
CA GLN A 100 -13.40 -2.03 7.64
C GLN A 100 -13.84 -1.02 6.57
N ALA A 101 -13.83 0.28 6.87
CA ALA A 101 -14.16 1.33 5.91
C ALA A 101 -13.23 1.29 4.68
N TRP A 102 -11.92 1.08 4.89
CA TRP A 102 -10.96 0.91 3.79
C TRP A 102 -11.17 -0.38 3.00
N ILE A 103 -11.48 -1.49 3.66
CA ILE A 103 -11.77 -2.78 2.99
C ILE A 103 -13.04 -2.67 2.13
N ASP A 104 -14.10 -2.05 2.65
CA ASP A 104 -15.35 -1.88 1.91
C ASP A 104 -15.20 -0.92 0.74
N TRP A 105 -14.44 0.17 0.92
CA TRP A 105 -14.02 1.05 -0.18
C TRP A 105 -13.28 0.27 -1.26
N GLY A 106 -12.30 -0.55 -0.87
CA GLY A 106 -11.52 -1.38 -1.79
C GLY A 106 -12.38 -2.39 -2.54
N ARG A 107 -13.37 -2.98 -1.86
CA ARG A 107 -14.32 -3.92 -2.47
C ARG A 107 -15.21 -3.22 -3.49
N GLY A 108 -15.70 -2.01 -3.17
CA GLY A 108 -16.48 -1.17 -4.09
C GLY A 108 -15.73 -0.78 -5.36
N LYS A 109 -14.40 -0.72 -5.30
CA LYS A 109 -13.51 -0.43 -6.45
C LYS A 109 -13.00 -1.70 -7.16
N GLY A 110 -13.34 -2.90 -6.67
CA GLY A 110 -12.82 -4.17 -7.20
C GLY A 110 -11.34 -4.43 -6.91
N LEU A 111 -10.76 -3.75 -5.91
CA LEU A 111 -9.34 -3.86 -5.53
C LEU A 111 -9.10 -4.95 -4.47
N THR A 112 -10.15 -5.42 -3.81
CA THR A 112 -10.08 -6.52 -2.84
C THR A 112 -11.39 -7.30 -2.82
N GLN A 113 -11.33 -8.57 -2.38
CA GLN A 113 -12.48 -9.48 -2.27
C GLN A 113 -13.07 -9.46 -0.86
#